data_AF-A0A938GB57-F1
#
_entry.id   AF-A0A938GB57-F1
#
_cell.length_a   1.000
_cell.length_b   1.000
_cell.length_c   1.000
_cell.angle_alpha   90.00
_cell.angle_beta   90.00
_cell.angle_gamma   90.00
#
_symmetry.space_group_name_H-M   'P 1'
#
loop_
_entity.id
_entity.type
_entity.pdbx_description
1 polymer ?
#
loop_
_entity_poly.entity_id
_entity_poly.type
_entity_poly.pdbx_seq_one_letter_code
_entity_poly.pdbx_strand_id
1 'polypeptide(L)'
;MLSNELTTPRILFCPSDKEKKAASDFSHLAGGFTSPTNRNKTLSYFVGTHAYSQQSQTLLAGDRNVTNGLRQLETCRPANLSSGAMSLDPRRSTDIRWTPLLHRNVGNICLADGSIFMATQARLRAHVIHDPVGGDPNGRNHVLVP
;
A
#
# COMPACT_ATOMS: atom_id res chain seq x y z
N MET A 1 -10.97 14.54 4.71
CA MET A 1 -10.44 14.49 3.32
C MET A 1 -8.96 14.86 3.38
N LEU A 2 -8.08 14.15 2.66
CA LEU A 2 -6.63 14.32 2.73
C LEU A 2 -6.09 15.49 1.88
N SER A 3 -6.88 15.98 0.91
CA SER A 3 -6.47 16.96 -0.10
C SER A 3 -5.99 18.31 0.45
N ASN A 4 -6.35 18.65 1.69
CA ASN A 4 -5.95 19.91 2.34
C ASN A 4 -4.93 19.70 3.47
N GLU A 5 -4.67 18.46 3.86
CA GLU A 5 -3.71 18.11 4.91
C GLU A 5 -2.34 17.74 4.32
N LEU A 6 -2.35 17.18 3.10
CA LEU A 6 -1.14 16.79 2.39
C LEU A 6 -0.61 17.95 1.54
N THR A 7 0.21 18.79 2.14
CA THR A 7 0.71 20.03 1.51
C THR A 7 1.93 19.83 0.61
N THR A 8 2.63 18.70 0.71
CA THR A 8 3.79 18.37 -0.14
C THR A 8 3.81 16.89 -0.52
N PRO A 9 4.12 16.53 -1.77
CA PRO A 9 4.27 15.13 -2.18
C PRO A 9 5.60 14.53 -1.71
N ARG A 10 6.53 15.34 -1.18
CA ARG A 10 7.84 14.84 -0.73
C ARG A 10 7.71 13.77 0.35
N ILE A 11 6.64 13.80 1.16
CA ILE A 11 6.39 12.79 2.20
C ILE A 11 5.90 11.45 1.63
N LEU A 12 5.49 11.40 0.36
CA LEU A 12 5.07 10.17 -0.32
C LEU A 12 6.26 9.34 -0.84
N PHE A 13 7.48 9.86 -0.68
CA PHE A 13 8.73 9.22 -1.06
C PHE A 13 9.49 8.76 0.19
N CYS A 14 9.94 7.50 0.19
CA CYS A 14 10.85 6.99 1.20
C CYS A 14 12.30 7.20 0.72
N PRO A 15 13.18 7.87 1.51
CA PRO A 15 14.58 8.06 1.13
C PRO A 15 15.39 6.77 0.90
N SER A 16 14.94 5.64 1.46
CA SER A 16 15.57 4.33 1.24
C SER A 16 15.17 3.68 -0.08
N ASP A 17 14.15 4.22 -0.76
CA ASP A 17 13.60 3.66 -1.98
C ASP A 17 14.33 4.16 -3.22
N LYS A 18 15.31 3.37 -3.67
CA LYS A 18 16.21 3.72 -4.77
C LYS A 18 15.55 3.70 -6.16
N GLU A 19 14.36 3.11 -6.30
CA GLU A 19 13.66 3.04 -7.60
C GLU A 19 12.65 4.18 -7.77
N LYS A 20 12.38 4.93 -6.69
CA LYS A 20 11.46 6.07 -6.69
C LYS A 20 12.25 7.37 -6.50
N LYS A 21 11.59 8.50 -6.76
CA LYS A 21 12.16 9.84 -6.58
C LYS A 21 11.13 10.78 -5.97
N ALA A 22 11.56 11.75 -5.19
CA ALA A 22 10.64 12.75 -4.64
C ALA A 22 10.10 13.66 -5.76
N ALA A 23 8.79 13.93 -5.73
CA ALA A 23 8.17 15.00 -6.52
C ALA A 23 8.33 16.36 -5.80
N SER A 24 8.34 17.46 -6.56
CA SER A 24 8.45 18.82 -6.01
C SER A 24 7.12 19.34 -5.46
N ASP A 25 6.03 19.00 -6.13
CA ASP A 25 4.67 19.55 -5.92
C ASP A 25 3.63 18.58 -6.52
N PHE A 26 2.33 18.87 -6.34
CA PHE A 26 1.24 18.03 -6.88
C PHE A 26 0.87 18.33 -8.33
N SER A 27 1.61 19.19 -9.03
CA SER A 27 1.27 19.63 -10.37
C SER A 27 1.60 18.58 -11.44
N HIS A 28 1.07 18.83 -12.65
CA HIS A 28 1.38 18.06 -13.85
C HIS A 28 2.68 18.52 -14.55
N LEU A 29 3.35 19.55 -14.03
CA LEU A 29 4.58 20.10 -14.63
C LEU A 29 5.77 19.16 -14.45
N ALA A 30 6.88 19.45 -15.12
CA ALA A 30 8.11 18.68 -14.95
C ALA A 30 8.54 18.68 -13.47
N GLY A 31 8.73 17.50 -12.89
CA GLY A 31 9.06 17.35 -11.47
C GLY A 31 7.85 17.17 -10.53
N GLY A 32 6.64 17.50 -10.97
CA GLY A 32 5.42 17.35 -10.19
C GLY A 32 4.91 15.90 -10.09
N PHE A 33 4.14 15.60 -9.05
CA PHE A 33 3.67 14.26 -8.68
C PHE A 33 2.80 13.65 -9.78
N THR A 34 1.90 14.45 -10.35
CA THR A 34 0.97 14.04 -11.41
C THR A 34 1.54 14.24 -12.82
N SER A 35 2.83 14.59 -12.92
CA SER A 35 3.51 14.73 -14.22
C SER A 35 3.46 13.41 -15.01
N PRO A 36 3.24 13.46 -16.34
CA PRO A 36 3.28 12.28 -17.19
C PRO A 36 4.60 11.48 -17.11
N THR A 37 5.69 12.15 -16.70
CA THR A 37 7.02 11.54 -16.52
C THR A 37 7.24 10.93 -15.12
N ASN A 38 6.38 11.26 -14.15
CA ASN A 38 6.54 10.90 -12.75
C ASN A 38 5.59 9.81 -12.25
N ARG A 39 4.37 9.65 -12.80
CA ARG A 39 3.43 8.51 -12.56
C ARG A 39 3.67 7.73 -11.24
N ASN A 40 3.89 6.42 -11.32
CA ASN A 40 4.20 5.58 -10.16
C ASN A 40 5.67 5.67 -9.70
N LYS A 41 6.49 6.55 -10.27
CA LYS A 41 7.91 6.72 -9.94
C LYS A 41 8.14 7.61 -8.72
N THR A 42 7.09 8.20 -8.16
CA THR A 42 7.19 9.17 -7.06
C THR A 42 6.48 8.78 -5.76
N LEU A 43 5.95 7.55 -5.72
CA LEU A 43 5.25 7.00 -4.56
C LEU A 43 5.96 5.73 -4.07
N SER A 44 6.34 5.72 -2.79
CA SER A 44 7.06 4.61 -2.13
C SER A 44 6.16 3.73 -1.24
N TYR A 45 4.85 3.97 -1.26
CA TYR A 45 3.90 3.32 -0.37
C TYR A 45 2.71 2.76 -1.15
N PHE A 46 2.17 1.63 -0.71
CA PHE A 46 0.84 1.17 -1.14
C PHE A 46 -0.26 1.87 -0.35
N VAL A 47 -1.48 1.82 -0.87
CA VAL A 47 -2.70 2.17 -0.14
C VAL A 47 -3.63 0.96 -0.07
N GLY A 48 -4.23 0.73 1.11
CA GLY A 48 -5.24 -0.30 1.32
C GLY A 48 -6.61 0.15 0.81
N THR A 49 -7.34 -0.77 0.18
CA THR A 49 -8.67 -0.46 -0.41
C THR A 49 -9.83 -0.90 0.49
N HIS A 50 -9.52 -1.45 1.67
CA HIS A 50 -10.45 -1.97 2.65
C HIS A 50 -10.23 -1.33 4.03
N ALA A 51 -9.79 -0.07 4.04
CA ALA A 51 -9.60 0.69 5.27
C ALA A 51 -10.95 1.22 5.77
N TYR A 52 -11.52 0.61 6.79
CA TYR A 52 -12.78 1.01 7.38
C TYR A 52 -12.56 1.60 8.77
N SER A 53 -13.11 2.79 9.04
CA SER A 53 -12.95 3.46 10.35
C SER A 53 -13.54 2.66 11.52
N GLN A 54 -14.53 1.82 11.26
CA GLN A 54 -15.14 0.91 12.25
C GLN A 54 -14.28 -0.34 12.51
N GLN A 55 -13.29 -0.60 11.67
CA GLN A 55 -12.34 -1.70 11.78
C GLN A 55 -10.94 -1.11 11.82
N SER A 56 -10.57 -0.56 12.97
CA SER A 56 -9.33 0.20 13.20
C SER A 56 -8.06 -0.52 12.75
N GLN A 57 -8.06 -1.85 12.80
CA GLN A 57 -6.90 -2.68 12.46
C GLN A 57 -6.77 -2.98 10.95
N THR A 58 -7.67 -2.48 10.11
CA THR A 58 -7.57 -2.59 8.64
C THR A 58 -6.31 -1.89 8.11
N LEU A 59 -5.75 -2.43 7.02
CA LEU A 59 -4.62 -1.83 6.31
C LEU A 59 -5.02 -0.50 5.66
N LEU A 60 -4.36 0.59 6.05
CA LEU A 60 -4.51 1.90 5.41
C LEU A 60 -3.41 2.16 4.39
N ALA A 61 -2.15 1.96 4.76
CA ALA A 61 -0.99 2.17 3.91
C ALA A 61 0.22 1.35 4.38
N GLY A 62 1.27 1.30 3.58
CA GLY A 62 2.54 0.68 3.99
C GLY A 62 3.58 0.73 2.89
N ASP A 63 4.78 0.23 3.16
CA ASP A 63 5.88 0.27 2.19
C ASP A 63 5.54 -0.50 0.91
N ARG A 64 5.91 0.02 -0.27
CA ARG A 64 5.50 -0.57 -1.56
C ARG A 64 6.09 -1.95 -1.87
N ASN A 65 7.05 -2.44 -1.08
CA ASN A 65 7.75 -3.69 -1.34
C ASN A 65 6.95 -4.94 -0.97
N VAL A 66 5.67 -4.80 -0.62
CA VAL A 66 4.77 -5.94 -0.46
C VAL A 66 4.54 -6.63 -1.80
N THR A 67 4.47 -7.95 -1.78
CA THR A 67 4.05 -8.77 -2.92
C THR A 67 3.20 -9.92 -2.42
N ASN A 68 2.39 -10.48 -3.33
CA ASN A 68 1.72 -11.76 -3.14
C ASN A 68 2.31 -12.86 -4.03
N GLY A 69 3.42 -12.61 -4.74
CA GLY A 69 4.04 -13.58 -5.66
C GLY A 69 3.21 -13.90 -6.91
N LEU A 70 2.02 -13.30 -7.06
CA LEU A 70 1.15 -13.49 -8.22
C LEU A 70 1.42 -12.40 -9.25
N ARG A 71 1.22 -12.74 -10.53
CA ARG A 71 1.30 -11.78 -11.65
C ARG A 71 -0.04 -11.12 -11.96
N GLN A 72 -1.11 -11.56 -11.32
CA GLN A 72 -2.48 -11.17 -11.64
C GLN A 72 -2.96 -10.12 -10.64
N LEU A 73 -3.47 -9.02 -11.16
CA LEU A 73 -4.18 -8.01 -10.38
C LEU A 73 -5.68 -8.25 -10.53
N GLU A 74 -6.43 -7.93 -9.48
CA GLU A 74 -7.85 -8.25 -9.37
C GLU A 74 -8.72 -6.99 -9.40
N THR A 75 -10.02 -7.22 -9.58
CA THR A 75 -11.05 -6.23 -9.29
C THR A 75 -11.18 -6.06 -7.77
N CYS A 76 -11.45 -4.84 -7.31
CA CYS A 76 -11.77 -4.56 -5.92
C CYS A 76 -13.04 -3.73 -5.85
N ARG A 77 -14.18 -4.41 -5.63
CA ARG A 77 -15.52 -3.78 -5.57
C ARG A 77 -15.62 -2.68 -4.51
N PRO A 78 -15.12 -2.86 -3.28
CA PRO A 78 -15.21 -1.80 -2.26
C PRO A 78 -14.55 -0.48 -2.65
N ALA A 79 -13.49 -0.53 -3.48
CA ALA A 79 -12.84 0.67 -4.01
C ALA A 79 -13.26 1.02 -5.45
N ASN A 80 -14.30 0.38 -5.98
CA ASN A 80 -14.79 0.55 -7.34
C ASN A 80 -13.69 0.40 -8.42
N LEU A 81 -12.79 -0.57 -8.22
CA LEU A 81 -11.68 -0.86 -9.14
C LEU A 81 -12.03 -2.07 -10.01
N SER A 82 -12.00 -1.89 -11.32
CA SER A 82 -12.18 -2.96 -12.31
C SER A 82 -10.91 -3.77 -12.58
N SER A 83 -9.74 -3.28 -12.14
CA SER A 83 -8.44 -3.96 -12.17
C SER A 83 -7.44 -3.17 -11.32
N GLY A 84 -6.25 -3.72 -11.11
CA GLY A 84 -5.11 -3.03 -10.49
C GLY A 84 -4.90 -3.35 -9.00
N ALA A 85 -5.80 -4.10 -8.37
CA ALA A 85 -5.75 -4.39 -6.94
C ALA A 85 -4.95 -5.68 -6.68
N MET A 86 -3.89 -5.60 -5.88
CA MET A 86 -3.14 -6.79 -5.45
C MET A 86 -3.83 -7.42 -4.24
N SER A 87 -4.18 -8.70 -4.35
CA SER A 87 -4.78 -9.44 -3.22
C SER A 87 -3.73 -9.82 -2.19
N LEU A 88 -3.98 -9.46 -0.93
CA LEU A 88 -3.28 -9.94 0.26
C LEU A 88 -4.16 -10.95 1.02
N ASP A 89 -4.94 -11.76 0.29
CA ASP A 89 -5.73 -12.85 0.85
C ASP A 89 -4.90 -14.15 0.91
N PRO A 90 -4.62 -14.70 2.11
CA PRO A 90 -3.87 -15.95 2.25
C PRO A 90 -4.52 -17.16 1.57
N ARG A 91 -5.83 -17.11 1.27
CA ARG A 91 -6.53 -18.15 0.49
C ARG A 91 -6.22 -18.08 -0.99
N ARG A 92 -5.70 -16.94 -1.47
CA ARG A 92 -5.30 -16.72 -2.87
C ARG A 92 -3.81 -16.93 -3.09
N SER A 93 -2.97 -16.56 -2.12
CA SER A 93 -1.53 -16.75 -2.21
C SER A 93 -0.90 -17.03 -0.86
N THR A 94 0.02 -18.00 -0.86
CA THR A 94 0.89 -18.30 0.28
C THR A 94 2.20 -17.50 0.25
N ASP A 95 2.50 -16.76 -0.83
CA ASP A 95 3.70 -15.92 -0.97
C ASP A 95 3.43 -14.43 -0.68
N ILE A 96 2.56 -14.15 0.30
CA ILE A 96 2.41 -12.79 0.84
C ILE A 96 3.65 -12.48 1.68
N ARG A 97 4.44 -11.50 1.23
CA ARG A 97 5.71 -11.12 1.85
C ARG A 97 6.20 -9.75 1.40
N TRP A 98 7.18 -9.23 2.12
CA TRP A 98 8.06 -8.15 1.68
C TRP A 98 9.13 -8.69 0.71
N THR A 99 9.39 -7.92 -0.34
CA THR A 99 10.51 -8.10 -1.25
C THR A 99 11.77 -7.41 -0.70
N PRO A 100 12.97 -7.83 -1.11
CA PRO A 100 14.21 -7.21 -0.64
C PRO A 100 14.50 -5.84 -1.26
N LEU A 101 13.65 -5.37 -2.20
CA LEU A 101 13.86 -4.14 -2.98
C LEU A 101 13.86 -2.86 -2.12
N LEU A 102 13.09 -2.87 -1.03
CA LEU A 102 13.01 -1.79 -0.06
C LEU A 102 13.08 -2.42 1.34
N HIS A 103 13.78 -1.77 2.26
CA HIS A 103 13.88 -2.19 3.67
C HIS A 103 14.25 -3.67 3.93
N ARG A 104 14.86 -4.40 2.97
CA ARG A 104 15.41 -5.76 3.14
C ARG A 104 14.47 -6.78 3.82
N ASN A 105 13.33 -7.07 3.20
CA ASN A 105 12.35 -8.08 3.66
C ASN A 105 11.60 -7.69 4.95
N VAL A 106 11.61 -6.41 5.31
CA VAL A 106 10.68 -5.82 6.27
C VAL A 106 10.00 -4.62 5.64
N GLY A 107 8.96 -4.11 6.28
CA GLY A 107 8.26 -2.89 5.86
C GLY A 107 7.41 -2.35 6.99
N ASN A 108 7.04 -1.08 6.91
CA ASN A 108 6.10 -0.43 7.82
C ASN A 108 4.68 -0.54 7.29
N ILE A 109 3.73 -0.68 8.21
CA ILE A 109 2.29 -0.71 7.95
C ILE A 109 1.65 0.37 8.82
N CYS A 110 0.75 1.14 8.21
CA CYS A 110 -0.17 2.06 8.85
C CYS A 110 -1.58 1.47 8.83
N LEU A 111 -2.24 1.46 9.98
CA LEU A 111 -3.60 0.97 10.14
C LEU A 111 -4.62 2.11 10.06
N ALA A 112 -5.91 1.78 9.92
CA ALA A 112 -6.97 2.77 9.81
C ALA A 112 -7.15 3.66 11.07
N ASP A 113 -6.70 3.22 12.24
CA ASP A 113 -6.62 4.07 13.44
C ASP A 113 -5.41 5.00 13.49
N GLY A 114 -4.56 4.97 12.47
CA GLY A 114 -3.34 5.78 12.38
C GLY A 114 -2.16 5.22 13.16
N SER A 115 -2.30 4.07 13.83
CA SER A 115 -1.16 3.38 14.41
C SER A 115 -0.24 2.83 13.32
N ILE A 116 1.06 2.89 13.57
CA ILE A 116 2.10 2.46 12.64
C ILE A 116 2.99 1.46 13.34
N PHE A 117 3.32 0.37 12.65
CA PHE A 117 4.30 -0.59 13.15
C PHE A 117 5.17 -1.15 12.02
N MET A 118 6.39 -1.51 12.39
CA MET A 118 7.27 -2.29 11.53
C MET A 118 6.82 -3.77 11.54
N ALA A 119 6.66 -4.32 10.35
CA ALA A 119 6.30 -5.70 10.11
C ALA A 119 7.47 -6.47 9.50
N THR A 120 7.92 -7.51 10.20
CA THR A 120 8.71 -8.58 9.58
C THR A 120 7.82 -9.41 8.64
N GLN A 121 8.42 -10.33 7.87
CA GLN A 121 7.67 -11.31 7.07
C GLN A 121 6.62 -12.05 7.92
N ALA A 122 7.02 -12.52 9.11
CA ALA A 122 6.13 -13.25 10.01
C ALA A 122 5.00 -12.35 10.53
N ARG A 123 5.30 -11.10 10.89
CA ARG A 123 4.29 -10.16 11.38
C ARG A 123 3.31 -9.72 10.29
N LEU A 124 3.77 -9.50 9.06
CA LEU A 124 2.89 -9.24 7.91
C LEU A 124 1.93 -10.42 7.71
N ARG A 125 2.45 -11.65 7.64
CA ARG A 125 1.64 -12.86 7.47
C ARG A 125 0.63 -13.05 8.61
N ALA A 126 1.08 -12.92 9.85
CA ALA A 126 0.20 -13.02 11.00
C ALA A 126 -0.92 -11.99 10.92
N HIS A 127 -0.62 -10.73 10.56
CA HIS A 127 -1.62 -9.68 10.43
C HIS A 127 -2.63 -9.98 9.31
N VAL A 128 -2.19 -10.35 8.10
CA VAL A 128 -3.13 -10.67 7.01
C VAL A 128 -3.93 -11.98 7.22
N ILE A 129 -3.45 -12.91 8.04
CA ILE A 129 -4.14 -14.17 8.39
C ILE A 129 -5.13 -13.95 9.54
N HIS A 130 -4.72 -13.27 10.60
CA HIS A 130 -5.49 -13.08 11.82
C HIS A 130 -6.46 -11.91 11.77
N ASP A 131 -6.47 -11.16 10.67
CA ASP A 131 -7.39 -10.06 10.48
C ASP A 131 -8.48 -10.34 9.41
N PRO A 132 -9.30 -11.40 9.56
CA PRO A 132 -10.53 -11.54 8.78
C PRO A 132 -11.58 -10.49 9.18
N VAL A 133 -11.33 -9.71 10.24
CA VAL A 133 -12.22 -8.66 10.77
C VAL A 133 -11.79 -7.26 10.30
N GLY A 134 -10.56 -7.11 9.80
CA GLY A 134 -9.98 -5.85 9.32
C GLY A 134 -9.91 -5.74 7.80
N GLY A 135 -10.95 -6.20 7.11
CA GLY A 135 -11.10 -6.11 5.66
C GLY A 135 -12.56 -6.33 5.24
N ASP A 136 -12.81 -6.41 3.93
CA ASP A 136 -14.14 -6.78 3.38
C ASP A 136 -14.72 -7.97 4.18
N PRO A 137 -16.00 -7.98 4.59
CA PRO A 137 -16.65 -9.11 5.29
C PRO A 137 -16.44 -10.49 4.65
N ASN A 138 -16.00 -10.56 3.40
CA ASN A 138 -15.57 -11.79 2.74
C ASN A 138 -14.12 -12.23 3.06
N GLY A 139 -13.39 -11.53 3.93
CA GLY A 139 -11.98 -11.74 4.26
C GLY A 139 -11.01 -11.36 3.13
N ARG A 140 -11.40 -10.43 2.27
CA ARG A 140 -10.56 -9.96 1.15
C ARG A 140 -9.83 -8.70 1.57
N ASN A 141 -8.50 -8.74 1.46
CA ASN A 141 -7.66 -7.58 1.57
C ASN A 141 -7.01 -7.31 0.22
N HIS A 142 -7.14 -6.09 -0.27
CA HIS A 142 -6.45 -5.62 -1.45
C HIS A 142 -5.69 -4.34 -1.17
N VAL A 143 -4.59 -4.18 -1.89
CA VAL A 143 -3.74 -2.99 -1.88
C VAL A 143 -3.45 -2.53 -3.30
N LEU A 144 -3.27 -1.22 -3.47
CA LEU A 144 -2.75 -0.62 -4.69
C LEU A 144 -1.26 -0.33 -4.51
N VAL A 145 -0.42 -1.03 -5.27
CA VAL A 145 1.03 -0.86 -5.24
C VAL A 145 1.48 -0.04 -6.46
N PRO A 146 2.35 0.97 -6.30
CA PRO A 146 2.86 1.80 -7.40
C PRO A 146 3.93 1.12 -8.26
#